data_AF-A0ABD5S6W5-F1
#
_entry.id   AF-A0ABD5S6W5-F1
#
_cell.length_a   1.000
_cell.length_b   1.000
_cell.length_c   1.000
_cell.angle_alpha   90.00
_cell.angle_beta   90.00
_cell.angle_gamma   90.00
#
_symmetry.space_group_name_H-M   'P 1'
#
loop_
_entity.id
_entity.type
_entity.pdbx_description
1 polymer ?
#
loop_
_entity_poly.entity_id
_entity_poly.type
_entity_poly.pdbx_seq_one_letter_code
_entity_poly.pdbx_strand_id
1 'polypeptide(L)'
;AVGVGFGSGDVGTAVPLMLAIGIQNIPEGFAVSVAAVNAGLDRRFYAAFAGVRSGIVEIPLAVLGAYAVQAVSALLPYAMGFAAGAMLFVISDEIVPETHTRGHERVATLGTIFGTIVMLYLDISLG
;
A
#
# COMPACT_ATOMS: atom_id res chain seq x y z
N ALA A 1 5.94 -2.23 -7.45
CA ALA A 1 7.20 -2.44 -6.69
C ALA A 1 7.67 -3.90 -6.74
N VAL A 2 6.85 -4.90 -6.33
CA VAL A 2 7.23 -6.34 -6.40
C VAL A 2 7.74 -6.77 -7.77
N GLY A 3 6.97 -6.48 -8.83
CA GLY A 3 7.37 -6.80 -10.21
C GLY A 3 8.69 -6.18 -10.64
N VAL A 4 8.87 -4.91 -10.31
CA VAL A 4 10.09 -4.14 -10.57
C VAL A 4 11.31 -4.76 -9.87
N GLY A 5 11.15 -5.20 -8.62
CA GLY A 5 12.21 -5.88 -7.86
C GLY A 5 12.64 -7.21 -8.49
N PHE A 6 11.70 -8.02 -8.96
CA PHE A 6 12.05 -9.27 -9.65
C PHE A 6 12.61 -9.04 -11.06
N GLY A 7 12.14 -8.01 -11.78
CA GLY A 7 12.60 -7.71 -13.13
C GLY A 7 13.98 -7.06 -13.20
N SER A 8 14.52 -6.52 -12.09
CA SER A 8 15.89 -5.98 -12.03
C SER A 8 16.97 -7.07 -11.91
N GLY A 9 16.58 -8.33 -11.71
CA GLY A 9 17.48 -9.49 -11.62
C GLY A 9 18.09 -9.76 -10.24
N ASP A 10 17.85 -8.87 -9.26
CA ASP A 10 18.32 -9.05 -7.89
C ASP A 10 17.26 -9.76 -7.02
N VAL A 11 17.24 -11.08 -7.12
CA VAL A 11 16.31 -11.93 -6.36
C VAL A 11 16.53 -11.81 -4.84
N GLY A 12 17.75 -11.45 -4.41
CA GLY A 12 18.10 -11.32 -3.00
C GLY A 12 17.34 -10.18 -2.30
N THR A 13 17.13 -9.06 -3.00
CA THR A 13 16.35 -7.92 -2.49
C THR A 13 14.87 -7.99 -2.88
N ALA A 14 14.53 -8.68 -3.99
CA ALA A 14 13.16 -8.81 -4.45
C ALA A 14 12.25 -9.63 -3.51
N VAL A 15 12.76 -10.70 -2.91
CA VAL A 15 11.99 -11.58 -2.01
C VAL A 15 11.62 -10.87 -0.70
N PRO A 16 12.57 -10.25 0.03
CA PRO A 16 12.28 -9.30 1.10
C PRO A 16 11.20 -8.28 0.78
N LEU A 17 11.37 -7.55 -0.32
CA LEU A 17 10.48 -6.49 -0.75
C LEU A 17 9.08 -7.03 -1.04
N MET A 18 8.98 -8.21 -1.67
CA MET A 18 7.71 -8.89 -1.89
C MET A 18 7.00 -9.24 -0.59
N LEU A 19 7.72 -9.76 0.40
CA LEU A 19 7.15 -10.10 1.70
C LEU A 19 6.69 -8.86 2.45
N ALA A 20 7.52 -7.81 2.46
CA ALA A 20 7.16 -6.53 3.08
C ALA A 20 5.88 -5.96 2.46
N ILE A 21 5.80 -5.92 1.11
CA ILE A 21 4.62 -5.45 0.37
C ILE A 21 3.40 -6.34 0.62
N GLY A 22 3.58 -7.67 0.65
CA GLY A 22 2.48 -8.59 0.91
C GLY A 22 1.87 -8.41 2.30
N ILE A 23 2.70 -8.12 3.31
CA ILE A 23 2.22 -7.91 4.69
C ILE A 23 1.42 -6.61 4.82
N GLN A 24 1.86 -5.51 4.22
CA GLN A 24 1.14 -4.21 4.26
C GLN A 24 -0.19 -4.23 3.48
N ASN A 25 -0.31 -5.07 2.44
CA ASN A 25 -1.54 -5.20 1.67
C ASN A 25 -2.70 -5.80 2.47
N ILE A 26 -2.41 -6.55 3.55
CA ILE A 26 -3.44 -7.13 4.42
C ILE A 26 -4.20 -6.02 5.18
N PRO A 27 -3.53 -5.11 5.93
CA PRO A 27 -4.16 -3.91 6.47
C PRO A 27 -4.85 -3.03 5.43
N GLU A 28 -4.25 -2.86 4.24
CA GLU A 28 -4.83 -2.02 3.18
C GLU A 28 -6.14 -2.61 2.65
N GLY A 29 -6.16 -3.91 2.31
CA GLY A 29 -7.37 -4.60 1.86
C GLY A 29 -8.48 -4.59 2.91
N PHE A 30 -8.10 -4.64 4.20
CA PHE A 30 -9.05 -4.45 5.30
C PHE A 30 -9.60 -3.02 5.35
N ALA A 31 -8.75 -2.00 5.20
CA ALA A 31 -9.16 -0.60 5.16
C ALA A 31 -10.11 -0.32 3.98
N VAL A 32 -9.82 -0.85 2.79
CA VAL A 32 -10.71 -0.77 1.61
C VAL A 32 -12.05 -1.46 1.88
N SER A 33 -12.04 -2.61 2.55
CA SER A 33 -13.27 -3.32 2.93
C SER A 33 -14.12 -2.48 3.90
N VAL A 34 -13.50 -1.88 4.92
CA VAL A 34 -14.20 -1.01 5.89
C VAL A 34 -14.73 0.26 5.21
N ALA A 35 -13.95 0.87 4.32
CA ALA A 35 -14.39 2.03 3.54
C ALA A 35 -15.59 1.68 2.64
N ALA A 36 -15.59 0.50 2.01
CA ALA A 36 -16.71 0.03 1.22
C ALA A 36 -18.00 -0.13 2.06
N VAL A 37 -17.89 -0.68 3.28
CA VAL A 37 -19.03 -0.74 4.21
C VAL A 37 -19.53 0.66 4.56
N ASN A 38 -18.63 1.59 4.90
CA ASN A 38 -18.99 2.96 5.25
C ASN A 38 -19.60 3.76 4.09
N ALA A 39 -19.28 3.39 2.85
CA ALA A 39 -19.88 3.95 1.63
C ALA A 39 -21.30 3.42 1.33
N GLY A 40 -21.90 2.63 2.23
CA GLY A 40 -23.26 2.09 2.08
C GLY A 40 -23.33 0.85 1.19
N LEU A 41 -22.21 0.18 0.91
CA LEU A 41 -22.20 -1.12 0.25
C LEU A 41 -22.53 -2.21 1.29
N ASP A 42 -23.79 -2.24 1.75
CA ASP A 42 -24.28 -2.95 2.94
C ASP A 42 -24.09 -4.48 2.95
N ARG A 43 -23.69 -5.10 1.82
CA ARG A 43 -23.31 -6.51 1.82
C ARG A 43 -21.88 -6.64 2.32
N ARG A 44 -21.71 -7.07 3.57
CA ARG A 44 -20.42 -7.49 4.17
C ARG A 44 -19.59 -8.39 3.23
N PHE A 45 -20.27 -9.23 2.44
CA PHE A 45 -19.64 -10.07 1.42
C PHE A 45 -19.09 -9.27 0.22
N TYR A 46 -19.80 -8.23 -0.23
CA TYR A 46 -19.34 -7.32 -1.28
C TYR A 46 -18.17 -6.45 -0.80
N ALA A 47 -18.21 -5.98 0.44
CA ALA A 47 -17.11 -5.23 1.04
C ALA A 47 -15.83 -6.07 1.16
N ALA A 48 -15.93 -7.32 1.65
CA ALA A 48 -14.81 -8.25 1.67
C ALA A 48 -14.29 -8.54 0.25
N PHE A 49 -15.19 -8.68 -0.72
CA PHE A 49 -14.83 -8.87 -2.12
C PHE A 49 -14.16 -7.64 -2.75
N ALA A 50 -14.51 -6.43 -2.31
CA ALA A 50 -13.85 -5.19 -2.73
C ALA A 50 -12.39 -5.14 -2.26
N GLY A 51 -12.12 -5.51 -1.00
CA GLY A 51 -10.75 -5.64 -0.49
C GLY A 51 -9.94 -6.76 -1.16
N VAL A 52 -10.57 -7.89 -1.48
CA VAL A 52 -9.90 -8.94 -2.26
C VAL A 52 -9.61 -8.47 -3.69
N ARG A 53 -10.54 -7.71 -4.30
CA ARG A 53 -10.35 -7.14 -5.65
C ARG A 53 -9.19 -6.16 -5.70
N SER A 54 -9.00 -5.31 -4.69
CA SER A 54 -7.87 -4.38 -4.67
C SER A 54 -6.54 -5.14 -4.69
N GLY A 55 -6.42 -6.23 -3.93
CA GLY A 55 -5.22 -7.08 -3.95
C GLY A 55 -5.03 -7.86 -5.26
N ILE A 56 -6.11 -8.32 -5.91
CA ILE A 56 -6.01 -9.03 -7.21
C ILE A 56 -5.45 -8.13 -8.31
N VAL A 57 -5.75 -6.83 -8.28
CA VAL A 57 -5.26 -5.85 -9.26
C VAL A 57 -3.73 -5.74 -9.25
N GLU A 58 -3.07 -6.08 -8.15
CA GLU A 58 -1.60 -6.03 -8.05
C GLU A 58 -0.89 -7.11 -8.86
N ILE A 59 -1.52 -8.28 -9.07
CA ILE A 59 -0.90 -9.40 -9.80
C ILE A 59 -0.56 -9.03 -11.26
N PRO A 60 -1.50 -8.54 -12.09
CA PRO A 60 -1.17 -8.13 -13.45
C PRO A 60 -0.21 -6.93 -13.47
N LEU A 61 -0.33 -6.01 -12.52
CA LEU A 61 0.59 -4.86 -12.40
C LEU A 61 2.02 -5.28 -12.03
N ALA A 62 2.19 -6.34 -11.22
CA ALA A 62 3.50 -6.89 -10.91
C ALA A 62 4.14 -7.52 -12.17
N VAL A 63 3.38 -8.27 -12.96
CA VAL A 63 3.90 -8.84 -14.22
C VAL A 63 4.29 -7.74 -15.21
N LEU A 64 3.42 -6.73 -15.38
CA LEU A 64 3.72 -5.58 -16.23
C LEU A 64 4.93 -4.78 -15.71
N GLY A 65 5.03 -4.59 -14.40
CA GLY A 65 6.15 -3.92 -13.76
C GLY A 65 7.47 -4.64 -13.99
N ALA A 66 7.48 -5.98 -13.93
CA ALA A 66 8.68 -6.79 -14.21
C ALA A 66 9.16 -6.64 -15.66
N TYR A 67 8.24 -6.52 -16.63
CA TYR A 67 8.60 -6.27 -18.02
C TYR A 67 9.04 -4.81 -18.25
N ALA A 68 8.28 -3.86 -17.71
CA ALA A 68 8.53 -2.43 -17.89
C ALA A 68 9.86 -1.98 -17.29
N VAL A 69 10.30 -2.59 -16.17
CA VAL A 69 11.56 -2.22 -15.51
C VAL A 69 12.77 -2.28 -16.43
N GLN A 70 12.77 -3.19 -17.41
CA GLN A 70 13.85 -3.35 -18.37
C GLN A 70 13.99 -2.15 -19.32
N ALA A 71 12.91 -1.41 -19.56
CA ALA A 71 12.89 -0.27 -20.48
C ALA A 71 12.98 1.08 -19.76
N VAL A 72 12.48 1.20 -18.51
CA VAL A 72 12.29 2.49 -17.83
C VAL A 72 13.05 2.61 -16.51
N SER A 73 14.08 1.78 -16.28
CA SER A 73 14.84 1.75 -15.02
C SER A 73 15.35 3.12 -14.55
N ALA A 74 15.79 3.98 -15.47
CA ALA A 74 16.26 5.34 -15.17
C ALA A 74 15.14 6.29 -14.68
N LEU A 75 13.88 6.04 -15.05
CA LEU A 75 12.73 6.88 -14.67
C LEU A 75 12.06 6.39 -13.36
N LEU A 76 12.32 5.15 -12.95
CA LEU A 76 11.69 4.55 -11.76
C LEU A 76 11.88 5.36 -10.48
N PRO A 77 13.05 5.92 -10.14
CA PRO A 77 13.22 6.69 -8.91
C PRO A 77 12.30 7.91 -8.87
N TYR A 78 12.12 8.58 -10.02
CA TYR A 78 11.23 9.73 -10.14
C TYR A 78 9.76 9.31 -10.04
N ALA A 79 9.38 8.21 -10.69
CA ALA A 79 8.03 7.68 -10.63
C ALA A 79 7.64 7.23 -9.20
N MET A 80 8.55 6.54 -8.51
CA MET A 80 8.36 6.11 -7.12
C MET A 80 8.30 7.30 -6.18
N GLY A 81 9.15 8.32 -6.37
CA GLY A 81 9.10 9.56 -5.61
C GLY A 81 7.80 10.33 -5.80
N PHE A 82 7.30 10.41 -7.04
CA PHE A 82 6.01 11.01 -7.35
C PHE A 82 4.85 10.24 -6.69
N ALA A 83 4.84 8.91 -6.79
CA ALA A 83 3.82 8.08 -6.15
C ALA A 83 3.83 8.22 -4.62
N ALA A 84 5.02 8.24 -4.00
CA ALA A 84 5.16 8.48 -2.56
C ALA A 84 4.61 9.85 -2.16
N GLY A 85 4.91 10.90 -2.93
CA GLY A 85 4.38 12.24 -2.71
C GLY A 85 2.86 12.31 -2.82
N ALA A 86 2.27 11.63 -3.82
CA ALA A 86 0.82 11.56 -3.98
C ALA A 86 0.13 10.87 -2.77
N MET A 87 0.71 9.78 -2.26
CA MET A 87 0.18 9.11 -1.06
C MET A 87 0.29 10.00 0.18
N LEU A 88 1.39 10.74 0.35
CA LEU A 88 1.53 11.70 1.45
C LEU A 88 0.49 12.83 1.37
N PHE A 89 0.19 13.32 0.16
CA PHE A 89 -0.87 14.30 -0.05
C PHE A 89 -2.23 13.75 0.39
N VAL A 90 -2.63 12.56 -0.06
CA VAL A 90 -3.90 11.92 0.34
C VAL A 90 -3.98 11.72 1.86
N ILE A 91 -2.90 11.28 2.49
CA ILE A 91 -2.85 11.12 3.95
C ILE A 91 -3.07 12.46 4.66
N SER A 92 -2.40 13.51 4.19
CA SER A 92 -2.43 14.82 4.82
C SER A 92 -3.72 15.59 4.58
N ASP A 93 -4.31 15.49 3.38
CA ASP A 93 -5.45 16.30 2.95
C ASP A 93 -6.79 15.61 3.22
N GLU A 94 -6.83 14.27 3.18
CA GLU A 94 -8.06 13.51 3.38
C GLU A 94 -8.06 12.75 4.72
N ILE A 95 -7.10 11.85 4.94
CA ILE A 95 -7.17 10.89 6.06
C ILE A 95 -7.02 11.58 7.43
N VAL A 96 -6.02 12.45 7.59
CA VAL A 96 -5.79 13.16 8.85
C VAL A 96 -6.96 14.11 9.16
N PRO A 97 -7.42 14.98 8.24
CA PRO A 97 -8.56 15.87 8.50
C PRO A 97 -9.86 15.13 8.79
N GLU A 98 -10.15 14.02 8.09
CA GLU A 98 -11.39 13.25 8.30
C GLU A 98 -11.46 12.67 9.72
N THR A 99 -10.35 12.12 10.21
CA THR A 99 -10.28 11.54 11.57
C THR A 99 -10.38 12.59 12.66
N HIS A 100 -9.80 13.77 12.46
CA HIS A 100 -9.85 14.88 13.41
C HIS A 100 -11.23 15.55 13.45
N THR A 101 -11.90 15.65 12.30
CA THR A 101 -13.27 16.20 12.22
C THR A 101 -14.29 15.29 12.90
N ARG A 102 -14.06 13.97 12.91
CA ARG A 102 -14.91 13.00 13.60
C ARG A 102 -14.59 12.79 15.08
N GLY A 103 -13.68 13.60 15.67
CA GLY A 103 -13.32 13.52 17.10
C GLY A 103 -12.51 12.28 17.49
N HIS A 104 -11.88 11.61 16.50
CA HIS A 104 -11.02 10.44 16.72
C HIS A 104 -9.54 10.81 16.61
N GLU A 105 -9.17 12.09 16.79
CA GLU A 105 -7.81 12.58 16.50
C GLU A 105 -6.73 11.76 17.21
N ARG A 106 -6.91 11.52 18.52
CA ARG A 106 -5.87 10.89 19.34
C ARG A 106 -5.66 9.43 18.99
N VAL A 107 -6.74 8.70 18.70
CA VAL A 107 -6.68 7.29 18.30
C VAL A 107 -6.08 7.17 16.90
N ALA A 108 -6.48 8.04 15.97
CA ALA A 108 -5.94 8.08 14.62
C ALA A 108 -4.44 8.40 14.62
N THR A 109 -3.99 9.44 15.34
CA THR A 109 -2.57 9.79 15.44
C THR A 109 -1.74 8.66 16.06
N LEU A 110 -2.23 8.03 17.14
CA LEU A 110 -1.54 6.88 17.75
C LEU A 110 -1.49 5.67 16.80
N GLY A 111 -2.58 5.42 16.05
CA GLY A 111 -2.63 4.39 15.02
C GLY A 111 -1.62 4.65 13.89
N THR A 112 -1.52 5.89 13.41
CA THR A 112 -0.53 6.29 12.40
C THR A 112 0.90 6.09 12.92
N ILE A 113 1.20 6.53 14.16
CA ILE A 113 2.53 6.33 14.76
C ILE A 113 2.85 4.84 14.86
N PHE A 114 1.93 4.04 15.39
CA PHE A 114 2.12 2.60 15.54
C PHE A 114 2.32 1.91 14.18
N GLY A 115 1.48 2.22 13.18
CA GLY A 115 1.60 1.69 11.82
C GLY A 115 2.94 2.04 11.18
N THR A 116 3.39 3.29 11.31
CA THR A 116 4.70 3.72 10.81
C THR A 116 5.84 2.97 11.48
N ILE A 117 5.80 2.77 12.80
CA ILE A 117 6.83 2.01 13.54
C ILE A 117 6.85 0.54 13.08
N VAL A 118 5.68 -0.09 12.95
CA VAL A 118 5.58 -1.48 12.48
C VAL A 118 6.14 -1.60 11.07
N MET A 119 5.80 -0.66 10.17
CA MET A 119 6.31 -0.70 8.80
C MET A 119 7.83 -0.49 8.75
N LEU A 120 8.37 0.47 9.50
CA LEU A 120 9.82 0.68 9.61
C LEU A 120 10.55 -0.54 10.18
N TYR A 121 9.96 -1.20 11.18
CA TYR A 121 10.52 -2.43 11.73
C TYR A 121 10.52 -3.56 10.69
N LEU A 122 9.41 -3.73 9.96
CA LEU A 122 9.32 -4.73 8.89
C LEU A 122 10.34 -4.48 7.78
N ASP A 123 10.50 -3.22 7.35
CA ASP A 123 11.49 -2.80 6.35
C ASP A 123 12.91 -3.22 6.79
N ILE A 124 13.35 -2.77 7.98
CA ILE A 124 14.69 -3.09 8.52
C ILE A 124 14.88 -4.60 8.74
N SER A 125 13.83 -5.32 9.14
CA SER A 125 13.93 -6.76 9.47
C SER A 125 13.94 -7.66 8.25
N LEU A 126 13.27 -7.25 7.17
CA LEU A 126 13.11 -8.04 5.96
C LEU A 126 14.20 -7.71 4.93
N GLY A 127 14.75 -6.48 4.92
CA GLY A 127 15.77 -6.04 3.95
C GLY A 127 16.79 -5.07 4.52
#